data_AF-A0A4V3W8M4-F1
#
_entry.id   AF-A0A4V3W8M4-F1
#
_cell.length_a   1.000
_cell.length_b   1.000
_cell.length_c   1.000
_cell.angle_alpha   90.00
_cell.angle_beta   90.00
_cell.angle_gamma   90.00
#
_symmetry.space_group_name_H-M   'P 1'
#
loop_
_entity.id
_entity.type
_entity.pdbx_description
1 polymer ?
#
loop_
_entity_poly.entity_id
_entity_poly.type
_entity_poly.pdbx_seq_one_letter_code
_entity_poly.pdbx_strand_id
1 'polypeptide(L)'
;MKKTVFLLLLLPLFLSCNGQGNKTTETTYTQKLEYGLKGPVKEVITYIHSVEDGKIPANTAKPIGKITMTFDNMGNVITLNKVWDIKGIGKSEFLSVFSGTGKALSYKETAHLYDGEHTENSYKYIWLDDYSYNIRSEKDSSYANIITLDKNYRMVKSIFKRGDIIESEEEIETVYKNDKIQEIINKEIENTDGKKSVSYRIQVVQKYDSQGNPTVLYGYDDKNKQKVKHVLNKEYTYY
;
A
#
# COMPACT_ATOMS: atom_id res chain seq x y z
N MET A 1 49.41 -9.82 -59.99
CA MET A 1 48.63 -11.07 -60.09
C MET A 1 47.59 -11.07 -58.96
N LYS A 2 46.31 -10.94 -59.33
CA LYS A 2 45.23 -11.93 -59.10
C LYS A 2 44.82 -12.01 -57.62
N LYS A 3 43.85 -11.21 -57.16
CA LYS A 3 42.39 -11.34 -57.31
C LYS A 3 41.80 -12.50 -56.48
N THR A 4 41.19 -12.13 -55.35
CA THR A 4 39.83 -12.55 -54.94
C THR A 4 39.20 -11.30 -54.28
N VAL A 5 38.50 -10.43 -55.04
CA VAL A 5 37.02 -10.30 -55.10
C VAL A 5 36.50 -9.86 -53.71
N PHE A 6 36.14 -8.61 -53.40
CA PHE A 6 35.36 -7.58 -54.10
C PHE A 6 34.04 -8.10 -54.68
N LEU A 7 33.00 -8.06 -53.84
CA LEU A 7 31.55 -8.13 -54.05
C LEU A 7 30.99 -8.96 -52.88
N LEU A 8 30.05 -8.50 -52.05
CA LEU A 8 28.93 -7.63 -52.31
C LEU A 8 28.73 -6.76 -51.06
N LEU A 9 28.76 -5.43 -51.21
CA LEU A 9 27.65 -4.60 -51.65
C LEU A 9 26.60 -4.45 -50.55
N LEU A 10 26.32 -3.17 -50.27
CA LEU A 10 25.03 -2.66 -49.84
C LEU A 10 24.69 -2.99 -48.37
N LEU A 11 24.79 -1.98 -47.51
CA LEU A 11 23.64 -1.16 -47.07
C LEU A 11 22.83 -1.91 -45.98
N PRO A 12 22.52 -1.30 -44.81
CA PRO A 12 22.46 0.15 -44.58
C PRO A 12 23.11 0.54 -43.21
N LEU A 13 23.63 1.76 -42.99
CA LEU A 13 22.86 2.94 -42.56
C LEU A 13 21.56 2.57 -41.82
N PHE A 14 21.52 2.75 -40.50
CA PHE A 14 20.33 2.54 -39.66
C PHE A 14 19.86 1.08 -39.49
N LEU A 15 20.47 0.39 -38.53
CA LEU A 15 19.71 -0.43 -37.57
C LEU A 15 19.87 0.32 -36.24
N SER A 16 19.01 1.29 -35.90
CA SER A 16 17.67 1.03 -35.37
C SER A 16 17.58 -0.36 -34.76
N CYS A 17 17.81 -0.45 -33.47
CA CYS A 17 16.73 -0.75 -32.55
C CYS A 17 17.25 -0.47 -31.16
N ASN A 18 16.42 0.20 -30.35
CA ASN A 18 16.43 0.12 -28.90
C ASN A 18 17.01 -1.22 -28.50
N GLY A 19 18.09 -1.23 -27.71
CA GLY A 19 18.56 -2.46 -27.11
C GLY A 19 17.37 -3.18 -26.53
N GLN A 20 16.93 -4.24 -27.21
CA GLN A 20 16.05 -5.25 -26.67
C GLN A 20 16.87 -5.97 -25.61
N GLY A 21 17.13 -5.29 -24.50
CA GLY A 21 17.21 -5.95 -23.21
C GLY A 21 15.81 -6.43 -22.94
N ASN A 22 15.57 -7.68 -23.31
CA ASN A 22 14.47 -8.56 -22.95
C ASN A 22 13.19 -7.90 -22.40
N LYS A 23 12.06 -8.24 -23.03
CA LYS A 23 10.73 -8.22 -22.40
C LYS A 23 10.72 -9.16 -21.19
N THR A 24 11.29 -8.65 -20.11
CA THR A 24 11.00 -8.86 -18.71
C THR A 24 11.34 -7.50 -18.13
N THR A 25 10.47 -6.51 -18.31
CA THR A 25 10.46 -5.36 -17.42
C THR A 25 10.06 -5.92 -16.06
N GLU A 26 11.01 -6.53 -15.36
CA GLU A 26 10.87 -6.78 -13.94
C GLU A 26 10.69 -5.40 -13.33
N THR A 27 9.44 -5.08 -13.01
CA THR A 27 9.10 -3.86 -12.31
C THR A 27 9.93 -3.85 -11.04
N THR A 28 10.91 -2.96 -10.94
CA THR A 28 11.72 -2.86 -9.72
C THR A 28 10.78 -2.51 -8.56
N TYR A 29 10.85 -3.29 -7.48
CA TYR A 29 10.00 -3.09 -6.31
C TYR A 29 10.17 -1.67 -5.74
N THR A 30 9.03 -1.01 -5.47
CA THR A 30 8.92 0.22 -4.70
C THR A 30 7.66 0.14 -3.83
N GLN A 31 7.67 0.79 -2.66
CA GLN A 31 6.53 0.69 -1.73
C GLN A 31 5.22 1.21 -2.34
N LYS A 32 5.27 2.15 -3.30
CA LYS A 32 4.08 2.62 -4.02
C LYS A 32 3.29 1.48 -4.68
N LEU A 33 3.97 0.43 -5.15
CA LEU A 33 3.33 -0.71 -5.82
C LEU A 33 2.47 -1.54 -4.87
N GLU A 34 2.82 -1.60 -3.59
CA GLU A 34 2.05 -2.31 -2.57
C GLU A 34 0.63 -1.76 -2.45
N TYR A 35 0.48 -0.46 -2.68
CA TYR A 35 -0.79 0.28 -2.66
C TYR A 35 -1.49 0.34 -4.02
N GLY A 36 -0.91 -0.25 -5.07
CA GLY A 36 -1.49 -0.26 -6.42
C GLY A 36 -1.62 1.12 -7.07
N LEU A 37 -0.82 2.11 -6.63
CA LEU A 37 -0.91 3.48 -7.09
C LEU A 37 -0.30 3.68 -8.48
N LYS A 38 -1.00 4.44 -9.31
CA LYS A 38 -0.63 4.76 -10.69
C LYS A 38 -0.03 6.15 -10.83
N GLY A 39 0.84 6.33 -11.83
CA GLY A 39 1.48 7.61 -12.12
C GLY A 39 2.57 8.00 -11.10
N PRO A 40 3.25 9.14 -11.31
CA PRO A 40 4.31 9.63 -10.42
C PRO A 40 3.73 10.35 -9.20
N VAL A 41 3.08 9.59 -8.32
CA VAL A 41 2.47 10.12 -7.09
C VAL A 41 3.57 10.66 -6.17
N LYS A 42 3.42 11.91 -5.74
CA LYS A 42 4.24 12.57 -4.71
C LYS A 42 3.62 12.47 -3.33
N GLU A 43 2.30 12.61 -3.25
CA GLU A 43 1.56 12.57 -1.99
C GLU A 43 0.15 12.01 -2.21
N VAL A 44 -0.32 11.25 -1.23
CA VAL A 44 -1.72 10.85 -1.10
C VAL A 44 -2.22 11.24 0.29
N ILE A 45 -3.33 11.97 0.34
CA ILE A 45 -4.05 12.24 1.57
C ILE A 45 -5.37 11.50 1.51
N THR A 46 -5.63 10.62 2.48
CA THR A 46 -6.90 9.92 2.65
C THR A 46 -7.64 10.46 3.86
N TYR A 47 -8.83 11.02 3.66
CA TYR A 47 -9.76 11.40 4.71
C TYR A 47 -10.80 10.31 4.90
N ILE A 48 -11.05 9.95 6.15
CA ILE A 48 -11.91 8.84 6.55
C ILE A 48 -13.06 9.43 7.33
N HIS A 49 -14.27 9.23 6.84
CA HIS A 49 -15.49 9.72 7.49
C HIS A 49 -16.39 8.55 7.86
N SER A 50 -16.99 8.60 9.06
CA SER A 50 -18.07 7.70 9.43
C SER A 50 -19.35 8.05 8.68
N VAL A 51 -20.14 7.03 8.33
CA VAL A 51 -21.51 7.22 7.85
C VAL A 51 -22.45 7.01 9.04
N GLU A 52 -23.20 8.05 9.37
CA GLU A 52 -24.19 8.03 10.45
C GLU A 52 -25.61 7.99 9.83
N ASP A 53 -26.46 7.11 10.33
CA ASP A 53 -27.84 6.92 9.87
C ASP A 53 -27.99 6.75 8.34
N GLY A 54 -27.00 6.12 7.70
CA GLY A 54 -26.97 5.90 6.25
C GLY A 54 -26.74 7.15 5.41
N LYS A 55 -26.43 8.29 6.03
CA LYS A 55 -26.17 9.55 5.33
C LYS A 55 -24.68 9.66 4.99
N ILE A 56 -24.39 9.68 3.71
CA ILE A 56 -23.04 9.89 3.19
C ILE A 56 -22.58 11.32 3.58
N PRO A 57 -21.48 11.47 4.33
CA PRO A 57 -21.00 12.77 4.76
C PRO A 57 -20.53 13.60 3.55
N ALA A 58 -20.73 14.92 3.63
CA ALA A 58 -20.14 15.83 2.68
C ALA A 58 -18.60 15.80 2.79
N ASN A 59 -17.89 16.08 1.71
CA ASN A 59 -16.42 16.10 1.69
C ASN A 59 -15.82 17.14 2.65
N THR A 60 -16.61 18.11 3.11
CA THR A 60 -16.23 19.14 4.09
C THR A 60 -16.47 18.72 5.55
N ALA A 61 -17.10 17.56 5.79
CA ALA A 61 -17.33 17.07 7.14
C ALA A 61 -16.00 16.79 7.85
N LYS A 62 -15.97 16.93 9.18
CA LYS A 62 -14.78 16.58 9.95
C LYS A 62 -14.50 15.06 9.79
N PRO A 63 -13.30 14.65 9.35
CA PRO A 63 -12.95 13.23 9.26
C PRO A 63 -12.64 12.66 10.64
N ILE A 64 -12.95 11.37 10.84
CA ILE A 64 -12.53 10.59 12.01
C ILE A 64 -11.11 10.05 11.87
N GLY A 65 -10.57 10.08 10.65
CA GLY A 65 -9.21 9.66 10.36
C GLY A 65 -8.61 10.41 9.18
N LYS A 66 -7.31 10.69 9.24
CA LYS A 66 -6.54 11.27 8.15
C LYS A 66 -5.24 10.48 8.00
N ILE A 67 -4.98 10.01 6.78
CA ILE A 67 -3.72 9.33 6.44
C ILE A 67 -3.02 10.17 5.38
N THR A 68 -1.78 10.57 5.64
CA THR A 68 -0.92 11.26 4.66
C THR A 68 0.28 10.39 4.37
N MET A 69 0.47 10.04 3.11
CA MET A 69 1.62 9.27 2.63
C MET A 69 2.35 10.07 1.58
N THR A 70 3.67 10.21 1.73
CA THR A 70 4.52 10.92 0.76
C THR A 70 5.52 9.96 0.14
N PHE A 71 5.89 10.23 -1.09
CA PHE A 71 6.81 9.42 -1.88
C PHE A 71 7.91 10.31 -2.46
N ASP A 72 9.05 9.70 -2.77
CA ASP A 72 10.01 10.29 -3.67
C ASP A 72 9.59 10.10 -5.15
N ASN A 73 10.35 10.67 -6.08
CA ASN A 73 10.07 10.57 -7.51
C ASN A 73 10.27 9.15 -8.07
N MET A 74 10.88 8.23 -7.32
CA MET A 74 11.03 6.82 -7.67
C MET A 74 9.85 5.98 -7.15
N GLY A 75 9.04 6.51 -6.24
CA GLY A 75 7.91 5.80 -5.62
C GLY A 75 8.27 5.09 -4.31
N ASN A 76 9.42 5.41 -3.70
CA ASN A 76 9.70 4.97 -2.34
C ASN A 76 8.93 5.85 -1.36
N VAL A 77 8.33 5.26 -0.32
CA VAL A 77 7.65 6.04 0.73
C VAL A 77 8.70 6.79 1.55
N ILE A 78 8.44 8.08 1.83
CA ILE A 78 9.27 8.92 2.70
C ILE A 78 8.63 9.02 4.08
N THR A 79 7.33 9.35 4.13
CA THR A 79 6.57 9.44 5.39
C THR A 79 5.18 8.83 5.26
N LEU A 80 4.69 8.29 6.38
CA LEU A 80 3.31 7.89 6.57
C LEU A 80 2.84 8.44 7.91
N ASN A 81 1.92 9.41 7.89
CA ASN A 81 1.24 9.90 9.07
C ASN A 81 -0.19 9.36 9.09
N LYS A 82 -0.63 8.79 10.21
CA LYS A 82 -2.01 8.37 10.47
C LYS A 82 -2.51 9.08 11.72
N VAL A 83 -3.54 9.89 11.56
CA VAL A 83 -4.22 10.58 12.66
C VAL A 83 -5.64 10.05 12.76
N TRP A 84 -6.06 9.71 13.97
CA TRP A 84 -7.41 9.28 14.30
C TRP A 84 -7.98 10.18 15.38
N ASP A 85 -9.26 10.52 15.25
CA ASP A 85 -10.03 11.27 16.25
C ASP A 85 -11.40 10.60 16.34
N ILE A 86 -11.48 9.56 17.17
CA ILE A 86 -12.69 8.74 17.31
C ILE A 86 -13.44 9.21 18.55
N LYS A 87 -14.67 9.70 18.32
CA LYS A 87 -15.55 10.17 19.39
C LYS A 87 -15.74 9.09 20.46
N GLY A 88 -15.45 9.45 21.71
CA GLY A 88 -15.59 8.55 22.87
C GLY A 88 -14.41 7.61 23.12
N ILE A 89 -13.41 7.59 22.24
CA ILE A 89 -12.17 6.82 22.46
C ILE A 89 -10.97 7.77 22.63
N GLY A 90 -10.86 8.79 21.78
CA GLY A 90 -9.81 9.81 21.86
C GLY A 90 -9.01 9.95 20.56
N LYS A 91 -7.97 10.77 20.61
CA LYS A 91 -7.09 11.06 19.47
C LYS A 91 -5.89 10.11 19.48
N SER A 92 -5.50 9.56 18.34
CA SER A 92 -4.24 8.84 18.19
C SER A 92 -3.48 9.33 16.97
N GLU A 93 -2.16 9.33 17.04
CA GLU A 93 -1.28 9.77 15.95
C GLU A 93 -0.09 8.82 15.80
N PHE A 94 0.20 8.44 14.55
CA PHE A 94 1.30 7.57 14.20
C PHE A 94 2.07 8.20 13.06
N LEU A 95 3.35 8.49 13.27
CA LEU A 95 4.25 9.00 12.24
C LEU A 95 5.35 7.97 11.97
N SER A 96 5.35 7.41 10.78
CA SER A 96 6.46 6.61 10.26
C SER A 96 7.33 7.46 9.33
N VAL A 97 8.64 7.48 9.58
CA VAL A 97 9.65 8.08 8.71
C VAL A 97 10.54 6.98 8.17
N PHE A 98 10.56 6.85 6.85
CA PHE A 98 11.24 5.78 6.15
C PHE A 98 12.64 6.20 5.71
N SER A 99 13.54 5.22 5.64
CA SER A 99 14.90 5.38 5.14
C SER A 99 15.29 4.18 4.28
N GLY A 100 16.13 4.44 3.28
CA GLY A 100 16.52 3.44 2.29
C GLY A 100 15.61 3.44 1.06
N THR A 101 15.85 2.50 0.13
CA THR A 101 15.11 2.42 -1.14
C THR A 101 14.95 0.95 -1.56
N GLY A 102 13.92 0.66 -2.37
CA GLY A 102 13.68 -0.68 -2.89
C GLY A 102 13.58 -1.71 -1.76
N LYS A 103 14.32 -2.83 -1.83
CA LYS A 103 14.28 -3.88 -0.80
C LYS A 103 15.04 -3.52 0.49
N ALA A 104 15.91 -2.51 0.47
CA ALA A 104 16.72 -2.12 1.62
C ALA A 104 16.02 -1.00 2.42
N LEU A 105 14.90 -1.34 3.08
CA LEU A 105 14.05 -0.38 3.79
C LEU A 105 14.08 -0.56 5.30
N SER A 106 14.00 0.56 5.99
CA SER A 106 13.71 0.64 7.43
C SER A 106 12.82 1.84 7.69
N TYR A 107 12.17 1.86 8.84
CA TYR A 107 11.45 3.04 9.29
C TYR A 107 11.49 3.18 10.78
N LYS A 108 11.32 4.42 11.21
CA LYS A 108 11.12 4.79 12.60
C LYS A 108 9.67 5.21 12.77
N GLU A 109 8.98 4.64 13.74
CA GLU A 109 7.62 5.00 14.10
C GLU A 109 7.58 5.70 15.44
N THR A 110 6.88 6.82 15.43
CA THR A 110 6.42 7.57 16.60
C THR A 110 4.94 7.29 16.74
N ALA A 111 4.51 6.79 17.90
CA ALA A 111 3.11 6.50 18.20
C ALA A 111 2.67 7.23 19.47
N HIS A 112 1.57 7.96 19.36
CA HIS A 112 0.88 8.62 20.47
C HIS A 112 -0.55 8.10 20.52
N LEU A 113 -0.83 7.27 21.51
CA LEU A 113 -2.12 6.63 21.71
C LEU A 113 -2.92 7.37 22.77
N TYR A 114 -4.03 8.01 22.38
CA TYR A 114 -4.95 8.70 23.29
C TYR A 114 -4.22 9.75 24.15
N ASP A 115 -4.37 9.66 25.47
CA ASP A 115 -3.69 10.50 26.46
C ASP A 115 -2.42 9.81 27.03
N GLY A 116 -1.94 8.75 26.37
CA GLY A 116 -0.78 7.97 26.80
C GLY A 116 0.56 8.62 26.43
N GLU A 117 1.64 8.05 26.95
CA GLU A 117 2.98 8.51 26.59
C GLU A 117 3.31 8.23 25.12
N HIS A 118 4.14 9.11 24.55
CA HIS A 118 4.70 8.89 23.23
C HIS A 118 5.68 7.71 23.25
N THR A 119 5.48 6.77 22.33
CA THR A 119 6.38 5.64 22.13
C THR A 119 7.11 5.76 20.80
N GLU A 120 8.34 5.25 20.77
CA GLU A 120 9.20 5.29 19.61
C GLU A 120 9.81 3.91 19.39
N ASN A 121 9.69 3.39 18.17
CA ASN A 121 10.26 2.12 17.76
C ASN A 121 10.87 2.23 16.37
N SER A 122 11.99 1.53 16.17
CA SER A 122 12.61 1.40 14.85
C SER A 122 12.37 0.00 14.31
N TYR A 123 12.16 -0.10 13.00
CA TYR A 123 11.81 -1.33 12.32
C TYR A 123 12.63 -1.51 11.05
N LYS A 124 12.94 -2.77 10.73
CA LYS A 124 13.65 -3.17 9.51
C LYS A 124 12.82 -4.12 8.68
N TYR A 125 12.93 -3.98 7.37
CA TYR A 125 12.41 -4.93 6.40
C TYR A 125 13.46 -6.02 6.17
N ILE A 126 13.07 -7.27 6.38
CA ILE A 126 13.90 -8.46 6.14
C ILE A 126 13.21 -9.29 5.06
N TRP A 127 13.73 -9.22 3.84
CA TRP A 127 13.17 -9.98 2.72
C TRP A 127 13.44 -11.47 2.91
N LEU A 128 12.37 -12.26 2.76
CA LEU A 128 12.40 -13.71 2.87
C LEU A 128 12.58 -14.36 1.49
N ASP A 129 11.97 -13.75 0.48
CA ASP A 129 12.07 -14.12 -0.92
C ASP A 129 11.77 -12.89 -1.80
N ASP A 130 11.38 -13.10 -3.07
CA ASP A 130 11.10 -11.98 -3.97
C ASP A 130 9.81 -11.23 -3.69
N TYR A 131 8.84 -11.85 -3.04
CA TYR A 131 7.49 -11.35 -2.83
C TYR A 131 7.06 -11.40 -1.37
N SER A 132 7.94 -11.77 -0.45
CA SER A 132 7.64 -11.81 0.98
C SER A 132 8.74 -11.17 1.80
N TYR A 133 8.35 -10.42 2.82
CA TYR A 133 9.29 -9.83 3.79
C TYR A 133 8.69 -9.81 5.19
N ASN A 134 9.56 -9.62 6.17
CA ASN A 134 9.22 -9.52 7.57
C ASN A 134 9.65 -8.14 8.11
N ILE A 135 8.71 -7.41 8.68
CA ILE A 135 8.98 -6.19 9.43
C ILE A 135 9.27 -6.58 10.88
N ARG A 136 10.49 -6.29 11.34
CA ARG A 136 10.95 -6.59 12.70
C ARG A 136 11.25 -5.31 13.47
N SER A 137 10.76 -5.23 14.70
CA SER A 137 11.18 -4.19 15.65
C SER A 137 12.62 -4.45 16.07
N GLU A 138 13.42 -3.39 16.11
CA GLU A 138 14.80 -3.45 16.63
C GLU A 138 14.84 -3.50 18.17
N LYS A 139 13.75 -3.07 18.82
CA LYS A 139 13.64 -3.04 20.29
C LYS A 139 13.05 -4.33 20.85
N ASP A 140 12.10 -4.94 20.14
CA ASP A 140 11.43 -6.16 20.57
C ASP A 140 11.29 -7.14 19.40
N SER A 141 12.21 -8.09 19.35
CA SER A 141 12.26 -9.11 18.31
C SER A 141 11.12 -10.13 18.39
N SER A 142 10.32 -10.14 19.46
CA SER A 142 9.16 -11.04 19.57
C SER A 142 8.06 -10.65 18.58
N TYR A 143 7.97 -9.38 18.21
CA TYR A 143 7.03 -8.92 17.18
C TYR A 143 7.55 -9.22 15.78
N ALA A 144 6.64 -9.69 14.94
CA ALA A 144 6.85 -9.88 13.51
C ALA A 144 5.60 -9.46 12.74
N ASN A 145 5.78 -8.70 11.67
CA ASN A 145 4.74 -8.57 10.66
C ASN A 145 5.26 -9.14 9.33
N ILE A 146 4.68 -10.25 8.90
CA ILE A 146 5.06 -10.92 7.67
C ILE A 146 4.09 -10.47 6.58
N ILE A 147 4.63 -9.83 5.54
CA ILE A 147 3.86 -9.36 4.39
C ILE A 147 4.18 -10.26 3.20
N THR A 148 3.13 -10.62 2.45
CA THR A 148 3.24 -11.29 1.16
C THR A 148 2.59 -10.44 0.08
N LEU A 149 3.32 -10.33 -1.03
CA LEU A 149 2.97 -9.60 -2.23
C LEU A 149 2.64 -10.56 -3.37
N ASP A 150 1.90 -10.08 -4.36
CA ASP A 150 1.75 -10.78 -5.63
C ASP A 150 2.88 -10.45 -6.61
N LYS A 151 2.82 -11.03 -7.82
CA LYS A 151 3.82 -10.81 -8.88
C LYS A 151 3.90 -9.36 -9.38
N ASN A 152 2.93 -8.53 -9.06
CA ASN A 152 2.92 -7.09 -9.35
C ASN A 152 3.29 -6.25 -8.13
N TYR A 153 3.85 -6.88 -7.09
CA TYR A 153 4.24 -6.29 -5.82
C TYR A 153 3.07 -5.64 -5.04
N ARG A 154 1.85 -6.14 -5.22
CA ARG A 154 0.68 -5.68 -4.45
C ARG A 154 0.52 -6.53 -3.19
N MET A 155 0.22 -5.92 -2.06
CA MET A 155 -0.02 -6.66 -0.83
C MET A 155 -1.26 -7.55 -0.95
N VAL A 156 -1.10 -8.83 -0.64
CA VAL A 156 -2.19 -9.83 -0.66
C VAL A 156 -2.38 -10.51 0.69
N LYS A 157 -1.35 -10.46 1.56
CA LYS A 157 -1.43 -11.03 2.90
C LYS A 157 -0.54 -10.28 3.89
N SER A 158 -1.01 -10.14 5.12
CA SER A 158 -0.27 -9.64 6.26
C SER A 158 -0.51 -10.57 7.46
N ILE A 159 0.53 -10.95 8.19
CA ILE A 159 0.42 -11.78 9.39
C ILE A 159 1.17 -11.11 10.52
N PHE A 160 0.46 -10.70 11.55
CA PHE A 160 1.04 -10.17 12.77
C PHE A 160 1.20 -11.28 13.83
N LYS A 161 2.41 -11.38 14.37
CA LYS A 161 2.78 -12.40 15.37
C LYS A 161 3.49 -11.78 16.56
N ARG A 162 3.29 -12.40 17.72
CA ARG A 162 4.10 -12.22 18.93
C ARG A 162 4.68 -13.57 19.36
N GLY A 163 5.97 -13.75 19.17
CA GLY A 163 6.62 -15.05 19.28
C GLY A 163 6.00 -16.04 18.28
N ASP A 164 5.57 -17.20 18.77
CA ASP A 164 4.94 -18.25 17.95
C ASP A 164 3.42 -18.07 17.76
N ILE A 165 2.82 -17.08 18.42
CA ILE A 165 1.37 -16.84 18.38
C ILE A 165 1.05 -15.88 17.23
N ILE A 166 0.16 -16.31 16.34
CA ILE A 166 -0.47 -15.44 15.36
C ILE A 166 -1.58 -14.66 16.07
N GLU A 167 -1.42 -13.34 16.16
CA GLU A 167 -2.39 -12.42 16.75
C GLU A 167 -3.42 -11.97 15.72
N SER A 168 -2.98 -11.68 14.49
CA SER A 168 -3.89 -11.40 13.38
C SER A 168 -3.34 -11.83 12.02
N GLU A 169 -4.26 -12.11 11.11
CA GLU A 169 -3.99 -12.38 9.71
C GLU A 169 -4.97 -11.56 8.86
N GLU A 170 -4.45 -10.84 7.87
CA GLU A 170 -5.23 -10.10 6.89
C GLU A 170 -4.96 -10.69 5.50
N GLU A 171 -6.02 -11.03 4.77
CA GLU A 171 -5.98 -11.41 3.36
C GLU A 171 -6.65 -10.32 2.53
N ILE A 172 -5.98 -9.86 1.47
CA ILE A 172 -6.43 -8.75 0.63
C ILE A 172 -6.62 -9.23 -0.79
N GLU A 173 -7.83 -9.06 -1.29
CA GLU A 173 -8.17 -9.25 -2.70
C GLU A 173 -8.51 -7.90 -3.33
N THR A 174 -7.84 -7.57 -4.43
CA THR A 174 -8.16 -6.38 -5.22
C THR A 174 -8.77 -6.78 -6.55
N VAL A 175 -10.03 -6.42 -6.76
CA VAL A 175 -10.80 -6.71 -7.98
C VAL A 175 -10.62 -5.57 -8.97
N TYR A 176 -10.24 -5.92 -10.21
CA TYR A 176 -10.01 -4.95 -11.28
C TYR A 176 -11.07 -5.06 -12.38
N LYS A 177 -11.40 -3.91 -12.96
CA LYS A 177 -12.18 -3.82 -14.20
C LYS A 177 -11.60 -2.74 -15.08
N ASN A 178 -11.29 -3.07 -16.34
CA ASN A 178 -10.65 -2.17 -17.30
C ASN A 178 -9.39 -1.49 -16.70
N ASP A 179 -8.52 -2.32 -16.12
CA ASP A 179 -7.28 -1.93 -15.42
C ASP A 179 -7.47 -1.00 -14.21
N LYS A 180 -8.69 -0.67 -13.79
CA LYS A 180 -8.95 0.17 -12.61
C LYS A 180 -9.40 -0.69 -11.43
N ILE A 181 -8.97 -0.32 -10.23
CA ILE A 181 -9.41 -0.96 -8.98
C ILE A 181 -10.90 -0.68 -8.82
N GLN A 182 -11.72 -1.72 -8.88
CA GLN A 182 -13.16 -1.60 -8.65
C GLN A 182 -13.49 -1.81 -7.16
N GLU A 183 -12.82 -2.77 -6.54
CA GLU A 183 -13.13 -3.20 -5.18
C GLU A 183 -11.87 -3.75 -4.48
N ILE A 184 -11.79 -3.51 -3.17
CA ILE A 184 -10.77 -4.09 -2.29
C ILE A 184 -11.51 -4.83 -1.18
N ILE A 185 -11.25 -6.12 -1.04
CA ILE A 185 -11.86 -7.00 -0.05
C ILE A 185 -10.76 -7.40 0.92
N ASN A 186 -10.91 -6.99 2.18
CA ASN A 186 -10.03 -7.39 3.26
C ASN A 186 -10.78 -8.38 4.13
N LYS A 187 -10.17 -9.53 4.39
CA LYS A 187 -10.63 -10.50 5.37
C LYS A 187 -9.62 -10.51 6.50
N GLU A 188 -10.09 -10.22 7.69
CA GLU A 188 -9.25 -10.19 8.89
C GLU A 188 -9.64 -11.35 9.80
N ILE A 189 -8.63 -12.06 10.29
CA ILE A 189 -8.74 -13.12 11.26
C ILE A 189 -7.96 -12.66 12.49
N GLU A 190 -8.65 -12.30 13.56
CA GLU A 190 -8.00 -11.93 14.82
C GLU A 190 -8.05 -13.10 15.79
N ASN A 191 -7.01 -13.22 16.61
CA ASN A 191 -6.91 -14.20 17.67
C ASN A 191 -6.75 -13.48 19.00
N THR A 192 -7.83 -13.39 19.77
CA THR A 192 -7.84 -12.80 21.11
C THR A 192 -7.95 -13.94 22.12
N ASP A 193 -6.90 -14.16 22.91
CA ASP A 193 -6.85 -15.18 23.95
C ASP A 193 -7.25 -16.60 23.47
N GLY A 194 -6.79 -16.96 22.26
CA GLY A 194 -7.07 -18.26 21.64
C GLY A 194 -8.43 -18.34 20.92
N LYS A 195 -9.26 -17.30 21.00
CA LYS A 195 -10.54 -17.22 20.27
C LYS A 195 -10.33 -16.49 18.95
N LYS A 196 -10.66 -17.19 17.86
CA LYS A 196 -10.59 -16.61 16.52
C LYS A 196 -11.89 -15.91 16.15
N SER A 197 -11.79 -14.66 15.71
CA SER A 197 -12.86 -13.93 15.03
C SER A 197 -12.52 -13.82 13.54
N VAL A 198 -13.55 -13.66 12.71
CA VAL A 198 -13.36 -13.35 11.28
C VAL A 198 -14.22 -12.15 10.96
N SER A 199 -13.61 -11.11 10.41
CA SER A 199 -14.29 -9.91 9.96
C SER A 199 -13.98 -9.65 8.48
N TYR A 200 -14.83 -8.84 7.84
CA TYR A 200 -14.65 -8.44 6.46
C TYR A 200 -14.74 -6.93 6.36
N ARG A 201 -13.84 -6.31 5.59
CA ARG A 201 -13.93 -4.90 5.20
C ARG A 201 -13.82 -4.78 3.70
N ILE A 202 -14.89 -4.33 3.08
CA ILE A 202 -14.98 -4.13 1.63
C ILE A 202 -14.94 -2.65 1.33
N GLN A 203 -14.13 -2.25 0.36
CA GLN A 203 -14.10 -0.89 -0.18
C GLN A 203 -14.47 -0.93 -1.66
N VAL A 204 -15.54 -0.22 -2.05
CA VAL A 204 -16.00 -0.13 -3.44
C VAL A 204 -15.72 1.26 -3.99
N VAL A 205 -14.98 1.33 -5.09
CA VAL A 205 -14.58 2.60 -5.71
C VAL A 205 -15.76 3.25 -6.43
N GLN A 206 -15.99 4.51 -6.12
CA GLN A 206 -17.05 5.34 -6.70
C GLN A 206 -16.52 6.32 -7.74
N LYS A 207 -15.30 6.83 -7.54
CA LYS A 207 -14.68 7.82 -8.42
C LYS A 207 -13.19 7.57 -8.55
N TYR A 208 -12.63 8.05 -9.65
CA TYR A 208 -11.21 8.01 -9.97
C TYR A 208 -10.73 9.40 -10.36
N ASP A 209 -9.44 9.64 -10.26
CA ASP A 209 -8.79 10.78 -10.92
C ASP A 209 -8.40 10.47 -12.38
N SER A 210 -7.70 11.42 -12.99
CA SER A 210 -7.22 11.31 -14.39
C SER A 210 -6.17 10.22 -14.59
N GLN A 211 -5.43 9.82 -13.55
CA GLN A 211 -4.46 8.72 -13.59
C GLN A 211 -5.12 7.35 -13.34
N GLY A 212 -6.41 7.35 -13.00
CA GLY A 212 -7.17 6.15 -12.70
C GLY A 212 -6.98 5.64 -11.28
N ASN A 213 -6.48 6.47 -10.36
CA ASN A 213 -6.41 6.16 -8.93
C ASN A 213 -7.77 6.42 -8.27
N PRO A 214 -8.23 5.57 -7.34
CA PRO A 214 -9.49 5.78 -6.61
C PRO A 214 -9.49 7.07 -5.78
N THR A 215 -10.48 7.95 -5.96
CA THR A 215 -10.62 9.21 -5.22
C THR A 215 -11.77 9.19 -4.21
N VAL A 216 -12.79 8.37 -4.43
CA VAL A 216 -13.88 8.16 -3.47
C VAL A 216 -14.16 6.67 -3.38
N LEU A 217 -14.15 6.13 -2.16
CA LEU A 217 -14.47 4.73 -1.88
C LEU A 217 -15.53 4.65 -0.78
N TYR A 218 -16.49 3.75 -0.95
CA TYR A 218 -17.46 3.41 0.08
C TYR A 218 -17.04 2.12 0.77
N GLY A 219 -16.98 2.17 2.09
CA GLY A 219 -16.57 1.08 2.96
C GLY A 219 -17.75 0.36 3.58
N TYR A 220 -17.66 -0.96 3.68
CA TYR A 220 -18.68 -1.86 4.22
C TYR A 220 -18.01 -2.88 5.15
N ASP A 221 -18.70 -3.27 6.22
CA ASP A 221 -18.22 -4.29 7.18
C ASP A 221 -18.86 -5.68 6.93
N ASP A 222 -19.60 -5.82 5.82
CA ASP A 222 -20.30 -7.05 5.47
C ASP A 222 -20.14 -7.38 3.98
N LYS A 223 -20.07 -8.68 3.65
CA LYS A 223 -19.89 -9.15 2.28
C LYS A 223 -20.99 -8.75 1.32
N ASN A 224 -22.20 -8.59 1.83
CA ASN A 224 -23.38 -8.25 1.05
C ASN A 224 -23.49 -6.74 0.80
N LYS A 225 -22.58 -5.93 1.37
CA LYS A 225 -22.48 -4.49 1.21
C LYS A 225 -23.79 -3.77 1.55
N GLN A 226 -24.49 -4.25 2.59
CA GLN A 226 -25.85 -3.79 2.89
C GLN A 226 -25.90 -2.34 3.33
N LYS A 227 -24.91 -1.90 4.11
CA LYS A 227 -24.85 -0.54 4.65
C LYS A 227 -23.45 0.03 4.52
N VAL A 228 -23.35 1.21 3.92
CA VAL A 228 -22.10 1.97 3.91
C VAL A 228 -21.78 2.38 5.35
N LYS A 229 -20.55 2.13 5.78
CA LYS A 229 -20.05 2.37 7.15
C LYS A 229 -19.09 3.54 7.21
N HIS A 230 -18.28 3.68 6.17
CA HIS A 230 -17.33 4.77 6.06
C HIS A 230 -17.14 5.20 4.61
N VAL A 231 -16.65 6.42 4.43
CA VAL A 231 -16.26 6.96 3.13
C VAL A 231 -14.80 7.36 3.20
N LEU A 232 -14.05 6.92 2.19
CA LEU A 232 -12.66 7.33 1.99
C LEU A 232 -12.62 8.34 0.85
N ASN A 233 -12.21 9.56 1.17
CA ASN A 233 -11.90 10.59 0.17
C ASN A 233 -10.39 10.69 0.03
N LYS A 234 -9.88 10.55 -1.19
CA LYS A 234 -8.45 10.59 -1.48
C LYS A 234 -8.10 11.76 -2.39
N GLU A 235 -7.09 12.51 -1.99
CA GLU A 235 -6.46 13.58 -2.76
C GLU A 235 -5.05 13.15 -3.14
N TYR A 236 -4.67 13.38 -4.39
CA TYR A 236 -3.39 12.99 -4.95
C TYR A 236 -2.64 14.22 -5.46
N THR A 237 -1.37 14.33 -5.07
CA THR A 237 -0.42 15.25 -5.67
C THR A 237 0.59 14.45 -6.49
N TYR A 238 0.87 14.90 -7.70
CA TYR A 238 1.79 14.26 -8.64
C TYR A 238 3.03 15.12 -8.89
N TYR A 239 4.12 14.52 -9.36
CA TYR A 239 5.31 15.22 -9.85
C TYR A 239 5.13 15.80 -11.26
#